data_AF-A0A1S3CVM9-F1
#
_entry.id   AF-A0A1S3CVM9-F1
#
_cell.length_a   1.000
_cell.length_b   1.000
_cell.length_c   1.000
_cell.angle_alpha   90.00
_cell.angle_beta   90.00
_cell.angle_gamma   90.00
#
_symmetry.space_group_name_H-M   'P 1'
#
loop_
_entity.id
_entity.type
_entity.pdbx_description
1 polymer ?
#
loop_
_entity_poly.entity_id
_entity_poly.type
_entity_poly.pdbx_seq_one_letter_code
_entity_poly.pdbx_strand_id
1 'polypeptide(L)'
;MYRWAPIFFRKILYEDIGSTVGKIVSAYTNLFLIIFHCIWFFFSVIRKLQPYECPYISQKTIPGSLRLYLMKNYWDLEYDLELMTDPVGLDILYAQAVSDVHRESIVVHKDTKTILNQLEASGAKKEYVDLARKLKYYGFIEFEPCTCDFPKPNTKVVVNIGLREINFRIRSSEGEIREGTFKVTRMRCWKITINKEEDNDASNARHNTSQANQTQLSFEYLLAKNKLQWITIQSNQAILMSNLLQSIIDELVLKKTHEDEGRTVRNVSLVSFS
;
A
#
# COMPACT_ATOMS: atom_id res chain seq x y z
N MET A 1 19.83 -1.00 -29.65
CA MET A 1 18.92 0.14 -29.94
C MET A 1 17.74 0.02 -28.99
N TYR A 2 17.19 1.11 -28.44
CA TYR A 2 16.16 1.17 -27.35
C TYR A 2 16.66 1.03 -25.90
N ARG A 3 17.64 1.83 -25.48
CA ARG A 3 17.97 2.03 -24.05
C ARG A 3 17.33 3.29 -23.42
N TRP A 4 16.58 4.07 -24.21
CA TRP A 4 16.12 5.42 -23.84
C TRP A 4 14.61 5.58 -23.67
N ALA A 5 13.79 4.61 -24.10
CA ALA A 5 12.33 4.72 -24.05
C ALA A 5 11.75 4.79 -22.61
N PRO A 6 12.20 3.98 -21.62
CA PRO A 6 11.59 3.98 -20.30
C PRO A 6 11.81 5.29 -19.51
N ILE A 7 12.97 5.92 -19.68
CA ILE A 7 13.34 7.17 -18.99
C ILE A 7 12.56 8.35 -19.60
N PHE A 8 12.34 8.33 -20.91
CA PHE A 8 11.66 9.40 -21.62
C PHE A 8 10.17 9.48 -21.28
N PHE A 9 9.47 8.34 -21.22
CA PHE A 9 8.05 8.30 -20.83
C PHE A 9 7.81 8.67 -19.36
N ARG A 10 8.70 8.25 -18.45
CA ARG A 10 8.66 8.64 -17.03
C ARG A 10 8.71 10.16 -16.89
N LYS A 11 9.64 10.80 -17.58
CA LYS A 11 9.88 12.24 -17.49
C LYS A 11 8.65 13.01 -17.97
N ILE A 12 8.12 12.66 -19.15
CA ILE A 12 6.94 13.34 -19.72
C ILE A 12 5.70 13.20 -18.82
N LEU A 13 5.35 11.98 -18.40
CA LEU A 13 4.13 11.79 -17.62
C LEU A 13 4.19 12.46 -16.23
N TYR A 14 5.31 12.34 -15.51
CA TYR A 14 5.44 12.99 -14.20
C TYR A 14 5.71 14.49 -14.30
N GLU A 15 6.25 14.99 -15.42
CA GLU A 15 6.31 16.42 -15.74
C GLU A 15 4.93 16.97 -16.09
N ASP A 16 4.10 16.22 -16.83
CA ASP A 16 2.72 16.60 -17.16
C ASP A 16 1.82 16.54 -15.91
N ILE A 17 1.91 15.48 -15.12
CA ILE A 17 1.25 15.42 -13.81
C ILE A 17 1.80 16.52 -12.91
N GLY A 18 3.12 16.68 -12.80
CA GLY A 18 3.75 17.69 -11.96
C GLY A 18 3.46 19.13 -12.39
N SER A 19 3.21 19.39 -13.68
CA SER A 19 2.74 20.69 -14.17
C SER A 19 1.26 20.92 -13.86
N THR A 20 0.48 19.83 -13.75
CA THR A 20 -0.95 19.88 -13.42
C THR A 20 -1.22 19.96 -11.91
N VAL A 21 -0.53 19.16 -11.09
CA VAL A 21 -0.75 19.04 -9.64
C VAL A 21 0.35 19.66 -8.78
N GLY A 22 1.42 20.18 -9.40
CA GLY A 22 2.58 20.74 -8.70
C GLY A 22 3.70 19.74 -8.41
N LYS A 23 4.93 20.25 -8.34
CA LYS A 23 6.15 19.44 -8.17
C LYS A 23 6.22 18.73 -6.82
N ILE A 24 5.79 19.40 -5.74
CA ILE A 24 5.77 18.84 -4.39
C ILE A 24 4.83 17.63 -4.35
N VAL A 25 3.60 17.79 -4.84
CA VAL A 25 2.62 16.71 -4.91
C VAL A 25 3.12 15.55 -5.77
N SER A 26 3.74 15.83 -6.92
CA SER A 26 4.33 14.81 -7.80
C SER A 26 5.44 13.99 -7.11
N ALA A 27 6.25 14.60 -6.24
CA ALA A 27 7.28 13.89 -5.49
C ALA A 27 6.70 12.93 -4.43
N TYR A 28 5.52 13.27 -3.89
CA TYR A 28 4.87 12.55 -2.80
C TYR A 28 3.79 11.56 -3.25
N THR A 29 3.48 11.49 -4.55
CA THR A 29 2.36 10.69 -5.07
C THR A 29 2.78 9.73 -6.17
N ASN A 30 1.93 8.74 -6.46
CA ASN A 30 2.10 7.82 -7.57
C ASN A 30 0.72 7.39 -8.11
N LEU A 31 0.71 6.90 -9.35
CA LEU A 31 -0.50 6.37 -9.98
C LEU A 31 -0.68 4.89 -9.62
N PHE A 32 -1.91 4.57 -9.26
CA PHE A 32 -2.35 3.21 -8.99
C PHE A 32 -3.49 2.86 -9.94
N LEU A 33 -3.49 1.62 -10.42
CA LEU A 33 -4.66 1.04 -11.06
C LEU A 33 -5.59 0.50 -10.00
N ILE A 34 -6.83 0.94 -10.08
CA ILE A 34 -7.90 0.53 -9.19
C ILE A 34 -9.07 -0.06 -10.01
N ILE A 35 -9.82 -0.96 -9.40
CA ILE A 35 -11.14 -1.36 -9.87
C ILE A 35 -12.17 -0.64 -9.01
N PHE A 36 -13.08 0.11 -9.64
CA PHE A 36 -14.18 0.76 -8.94
C PHE A 36 -15.40 -0.16 -8.88
N HIS A 37 -15.86 -0.47 -7.67
CA HIS A 37 -17.03 -1.28 -7.41
C HIS A 37 -18.27 -0.38 -7.23
N CYS A 38 -19.02 -0.13 -8.31
CA CYS A 38 -20.15 0.79 -8.29
C CYS A 38 -21.23 0.45 -7.25
N ILE A 39 -21.46 -0.84 -6.99
CA ILE A 39 -22.52 -1.31 -6.05
C ILE A 39 -22.18 -0.92 -4.60
N TRP A 40 -20.90 -0.96 -4.25
CA TRP A 40 -20.43 -0.77 -2.90
C TRP A 40 -19.69 0.56 -2.69
N PHE A 41 -19.61 1.36 -3.76
CA PHE A 41 -18.95 2.66 -3.82
C PHE A 41 -17.52 2.69 -3.25
N PHE A 42 -16.79 1.57 -3.36
CA PHE A 42 -15.38 1.47 -2.97
C PHE A 42 -14.51 1.05 -4.16
N PHE A 43 -13.19 1.14 -4.00
CA PHE A 43 -12.25 0.64 -4.99
C PHE A 43 -11.25 -0.36 -4.42
N SER A 44 -10.89 -1.36 -5.21
CA SER A 44 -9.80 -2.29 -4.89
C SER A 44 -8.54 -1.85 -5.62
N VAL A 45 -7.43 -1.70 -4.90
CA VAL A 45 -6.13 -1.41 -5.51
C VAL A 45 -5.59 -2.68 -6.15
N ILE A 46 -5.31 -2.61 -7.45
CA ILE A 46 -4.79 -3.74 -8.22
C ILE A 46 -3.27 -3.73 -8.20
N ARG A 47 -2.68 -2.60 -8.60
CA ARG A 47 -1.23 -2.42 -8.64
C ARG A 47 -0.84 -0.97 -8.76
N LYS A 48 0.35 -0.66 -8.24
CA LYS A 48 1.08 0.58 -8.52
C LYS A 48 1.63 0.55 -9.95
N LEU A 49 1.49 1.65 -10.69
CA LEU A 49 2.13 1.80 -12.00
C LEU A 49 3.63 1.95 -11.84
N GLN A 50 4.37 1.20 -12.64
CA GLN A 50 5.81 1.33 -12.70
C GLN A 50 6.22 2.48 -13.62
N PRO A 51 7.39 3.09 -13.41
CA PRO A 51 7.82 4.25 -14.20
C PRO A 51 7.97 3.99 -15.70
N TYR A 52 8.12 2.71 -16.10
CA TYR A 52 8.24 2.28 -17.49
C TYR A 52 6.90 2.00 -18.17
N GLU A 53 5.78 2.13 -17.46
CA GLU A 53 4.45 1.86 -18.00
C GLU A 53 3.80 3.10 -18.60
N CYS A 54 3.00 2.89 -19.65
CA CYS A 54 2.11 3.92 -20.19
C CYS A 54 0.74 3.79 -19.52
N PRO A 55 0.25 4.79 -18.76
CA PRO A 55 -1.01 4.67 -18.03
C PRO A 55 -2.21 4.37 -18.92
N TYR A 56 -2.28 5.00 -20.09
CA TYR A 56 -3.35 4.79 -21.05
C TYR A 56 -3.40 3.33 -21.53
N ILE A 57 -2.25 2.76 -21.90
CA ILE A 57 -2.18 1.36 -22.32
C ILE A 57 -2.53 0.44 -21.15
N SER A 58 -1.92 0.65 -19.99
CA SER A 58 -2.12 -0.17 -18.78
C SER A 58 -3.59 -0.18 -18.33
N GLN A 59 -4.31 0.94 -18.47
CA GLN A 59 -5.76 1.01 -18.17
C GLN A 59 -6.59 0.18 -19.16
N LYS A 60 -6.18 0.11 -20.44
CA LYS A 60 -6.91 -0.59 -21.50
C LYS A 60 -6.58 -2.08 -21.59
N THR A 61 -5.51 -2.55 -20.94
CA THR A 61 -5.03 -3.94 -21.12
C THR A 61 -5.84 -4.97 -20.32
N ILE A 62 -6.52 -4.54 -19.25
CA ILE A 62 -7.29 -5.45 -18.39
C ILE A 62 -8.78 -5.22 -18.64
N PRO A 63 -9.58 -6.27 -18.92
CA PRO A 63 -11.03 -6.14 -19.05
C PRO A 63 -11.67 -5.67 -17.74
N GLY A 64 -12.47 -4.60 -17.78
CA GLY A 64 -13.20 -4.08 -16.61
C GLY A 64 -13.20 -2.56 -16.52
N SER A 65 -13.86 -2.03 -15.49
CA SER A 65 -13.94 -0.59 -15.19
C SER A 65 -12.68 -0.07 -14.46
N LEU A 66 -11.49 -0.36 -14.99
CA LEU A 66 -10.25 0.13 -14.38
C LEU A 66 -10.15 1.64 -14.47
N ARG A 67 -9.77 2.25 -13.35
CA ARG A 67 -9.50 3.68 -13.22
C ARG A 67 -8.07 3.89 -12.74
N LEU A 68 -7.49 5.01 -13.15
CA LEU A 68 -6.28 5.52 -12.56
C LEU A 68 -6.64 6.32 -11.32
N TYR A 69 -5.90 6.11 -10.25
CA TYR A 69 -6.07 6.80 -8.98
C TYR A 69 -4.72 7.32 -8.51
N LEU A 70 -4.66 8.62 -8.23
CA LEU A 70 -3.46 9.26 -7.71
C LEU A 70 -3.48 9.11 -6.19
N MET A 71 -2.43 8.52 -5.63
CA MET A 71 -2.33 8.25 -4.20
C MET A 71 -1.01 8.75 -3.64
N LYS A 72 -0.99 9.09 -2.35
CA LYS A 72 0.27 9.24 -1.63
C LYS A 72 1.14 7.98 -1.77
N ASN A 73 2.44 8.16 -1.93
CA ASN A 73 3.40 7.09 -2.22
C ASN A 73 4.62 7.17 -1.30
N TYR A 74 4.35 7.20 0.00
CA TYR A 74 5.32 7.16 1.08
C TYR A 74 4.67 6.51 2.30
N TRP A 75 5.49 6.06 3.23
CA TRP A 75 5.07 5.29 4.40
C TRP A 75 5.23 6.05 5.71
N ASP A 76 6.10 7.06 5.75
CA ASP A 76 6.24 7.92 6.92
C ASP A 76 5.26 9.08 6.91
N LEU A 77 4.47 9.15 7.99
CA LEU A 77 3.41 10.12 8.17
C LEU A 77 3.93 11.53 8.48
N GLU A 78 5.23 11.70 8.71
CA GLU A 78 5.83 13.03 8.77
C GLU A 78 5.71 13.76 7.43
N TYR A 79 5.77 13.03 6.30
CA TYR A 79 5.58 13.62 4.98
C TYR A 79 4.15 14.13 4.74
N ASP A 80 3.15 13.66 5.50
CA ASP A 80 1.81 14.23 5.45
C ASP A 80 1.85 15.72 5.85
N LEU A 81 2.68 16.11 6.83
CA LEU A 81 2.75 17.48 7.33
C LEU A 81 3.22 18.45 6.24
N GLU A 82 4.20 18.04 5.45
CA GLU A 82 4.67 18.81 4.31
C GLU A 82 3.63 18.83 3.19
N LEU A 83 3.06 17.67 2.86
CA LEU A 83 2.08 17.57 1.76
C LEU A 83 0.79 18.36 2.05
N MET A 84 0.39 18.46 3.32
CA MET A 84 -0.77 19.27 3.76
C MET A 84 -0.54 20.79 3.60
N THR A 85 0.70 21.25 3.38
CA THR A 85 0.97 22.67 3.08
C THR A 85 0.56 23.05 1.65
N ASP A 86 0.47 22.07 0.76
CA ASP A 86 0.00 22.23 -0.61
C ASP A 86 -1.53 21.97 -0.68
N PRO A 87 -2.33 22.86 -1.28
CA PRO A 87 -3.79 22.67 -1.36
C PRO A 87 -4.21 21.39 -2.11
N VAL A 88 -3.49 21.01 -3.17
CA VAL A 88 -3.79 19.80 -3.95
C VAL A 88 -3.33 18.55 -3.18
N GLY A 89 -2.19 18.63 -2.50
CA GLY A 89 -1.71 17.61 -1.58
C GLY A 89 -2.69 17.34 -0.43
N LEU A 90 -3.23 18.41 0.18
CA LEU A 90 -4.28 18.32 1.19
C LEU A 90 -5.54 17.64 0.63
N ASP A 91 -5.96 17.99 -0.59
CA ASP A 91 -7.13 17.38 -1.23
C ASP A 91 -6.96 15.88 -1.47
N ILE A 92 -5.76 15.45 -1.88
CA ILE A 92 -5.44 14.02 -2.06
C ILE A 92 -5.51 13.30 -0.71
N LEU A 93 -4.82 13.82 0.32
CA LEU A 93 -4.81 13.21 1.65
C LEU A 93 -6.20 13.16 2.27
N TYR A 94 -6.98 14.22 2.10
CA TYR A 94 -8.35 14.30 2.57
C TYR A 94 -9.24 13.27 1.87
N ALA A 95 -9.24 13.23 0.53
CA ALA A 95 -10.06 12.28 -0.23
C ALA A 95 -9.73 10.82 0.11
N GLN A 96 -8.45 10.50 0.29
CA GLN A 96 -8.01 9.18 0.73
C GLN A 96 -8.50 8.86 2.15
N ALA A 97 -8.27 9.75 3.12
CA ALA A 97 -8.67 9.55 4.51
C ALA A 97 -10.18 9.37 4.65
N VAL A 98 -10.97 10.19 3.95
CA VAL A 98 -12.44 10.08 3.90
C VAL A 98 -12.85 8.71 3.35
N SER A 99 -12.25 8.28 2.23
CA SER A 99 -12.54 6.97 1.64
C SER A 99 -12.20 5.83 2.60
N ASP A 100 -11.07 5.89 3.29
CA ASP A 100 -10.62 4.85 4.21
C ASP A 100 -11.45 4.77 5.49
N VAL A 101 -11.97 5.90 5.97
CA VAL A 101 -12.92 5.96 7.10
C VAL A 101 -14.28 5.39 6.70
N HIS A 102 -14.82 5.76 5.53
CA HIS A 102 -16.10 5.24 5.04
C HIS A 102 -16.07 3.73 4.79
N ARG A 103 -14.90 3.19 4.40
CA ARG A 103 -14.68 1.75 4.21
C ARG A 103 -14.40 0.98 5.50
N GLU A 104 -14.27 1.68 6.63
CA GLU A 104 -13.86 1.11 7.91
C GLU A 104 -12.46 0.44 7.86
N SER A 105 -11.63 0.82 6.88
CA SER A 105 -10.22 0.42 6.81
C SER A 105 -9.43 1.05 7.96
N ILE A 106 -9.76 2.31 8.30
CA ILE A 106 -9.31 2.98 9.50
C ILE A 106 -10.28 2.66 10.63
N VAL A 107 -9.75 2.24 11.79
CA VAL A 107 -10.58 1.94 12.96
C VAL A 107 -10.92 3.25 13.68
N VAL A 108 -12.22 3.55 13.73
CA VAL A 108 -12.76 4.79 14.31
C VAL A 108 -13.76 4.48 15.41
N HIS A 109 -13.59 5.08 16.59
CA HIS A 109 -14.58 5.01 17.67
C HIS A 109 -15.79 5.90 17.38
N LYS A 110 -16.96 5.58 17.97
CA LYS A 110 -18.23 6.28 17.69
C LYS A 110 -18.12 7.80 17.86
N ASP A 111 -17.53 8.27 18.95
CA ASP A 111 -17.40 9.72 19.22
C ASP A 111 -16.51 10.41 18.18
N THR A 112 -15.39 9.78 17.83
CA THR A 112 -14.48 10.28 16.79
C THR A 112 -15.14 10.29 15.41
N LYS A 113 -15.96 9.28 15.10
CA LYS A 113 -16.71 9.21 13.83
C LYS A 113 -17.69 10.37 13.70
N THR A 114 -18.35 10.75 14.80
CA THR A 114 -19.22 11.94 14.82
C THR A 114 -18.45 13.21 14.51
N ILE A 115 -17.25 13.38 15.10
CA ILE A 115 -16.40 14.55 14.84
C ILE A 115 -15.93 14.57 13.37
N LEU A 116 -15.47 13.44 12.84
CA LEU A 116 -15.06 13.33 11.43
C LEU A 116 -16.21 13.69 10.47
N ASN A 117 -17.42 13.22 10.74
CA ASN A 117 -18.60 13.57 9.93
C ASN A 117 -18.91 15.07 9.97
N GLN A 118 -18.74 15.73 11.13
CA GLN A 118 -18.91 17.18 11.24
C GLN A 118 -17.84 17.94 10.44
N LEU A 119 -16.59 17.52 10.53
CA LEU A 119 -15.47 18.11 9.78
C LEU A 119 -15.65 17.92 8.27
N GLU A 120 -16.14 16.76 7.83
CA GLU A 120 -16.49 16.47 6.44
C GLU A 120 -17.63 17.39 5.96
N ALA A 121 -18.70 17.54 6.74
CA ALA A 121 -19.84 18.41 6.42
C ALA A 121 -19.46 19.90 6.37
N SER A 122 -18.51 20.34 7.20
CA SER A 122 -18.02 21.72 7.20
C SER A 122 -16.91 21.99 6.20
N GLY A 123 -16.42 20.97 5.48
CA GLY A 123 -15.29 21.09 4.55
C GLY A 123 -13.94 21.39 5.24
N ALA A 124 -13.81 21.08 6.52
CA ALA A 124 -12.61 21.31 7.33
C ALA A 124 -11.54 20.24 7.05
N LYS A 125 -10.99 20.25 5.83
CA LYS A 125 -10.12 19.19 5.29
C LYS A 125 -8.86 18.97 6.13
N LYS A 126 -8.22 20.05 6.57
CA LYS A 126 -6.96 19.99 7.32
C LYS A 126 -7.18 19.33 8.68
N GLU A 127 -8.18 19.79 9.41
CA GLU A 127 -8.57 19.26 10.71
C GLU A 127 -9.02 17.81 10.60
N TYR A 128 -9.74 17.44 9.54
CA TYR A 128 -10.10 16.06 9.25
C TYR A 128 -8.87 15.17 9.11
N VAL A 129 -7.90 15.58 8.27
CA VAL A 129 -6.67 14.81 8.06
C VAL A 129 -5.84 14.75 9.35
N ASP A 130 -5.71 15.84 10.10
CA ASP A 130 -5.00 15.86 11.39
C ASP A 130 -5.62 14.94 12.45
N LEU A 131 -6.95 14.80 12.45
CA LEU A 131 -7.63 13.84 13.30
C LEU A 131 -7.42 12.40 12.79
N ALA A 132 -7.61 12.16 11.49
CA ALA A 132 -7.48 10.85 10.87
C ALA A 132 -6.08 10.24 11.07
N ARG A 133 -5.02 11.07 10.98
CA ARG A 133 -3.62 10.67 11.20
C ARG A 133 -3.34 10.03 12.56
N LYS A 134 -4.18 10.30 13.56
CA LYS A 134 -4.06 9.75 14.92
C LYS A 134 -4.77 8.41 15.08
N LEU A 135 -5.51 7.96 14.06
CA LEU A 135 -6.35 6.77 14.12
C LEU A 135 -5.58 5.52 13.69
N LYS A 136 -6.01 4.39 14.24
CA LYS A 136 -5.39 3.11 13.94
C LYS A 136 -5.66 2.72 12.49
N TYR A 137 -4.60 2.26 11.83
CA TYR A 137 -4.57 1.93 10.40
C TYR A 137 -4.59 3.12 9.43
N TYR A 138 -4.49 4.36 9.91
CA TYR A 138 -4.16 5.46 9.00
C TYR A 138 -2.79 5.21 8.34
N GLY A 139 -2.72 5.37 7.01
CA GLY A 139 -1.52 5.08 6.23
C GLY A 139 -1.29 3.60 5.92
N PHE A 140 -2.28 2.74 6.19
CA PHE A 140 -2.27 1.34 5.75
C PHE A 140 -3.12 1.15 4.51
N ILE A 141 -2.69 0.22 3.66
CA ILE A 141 -3.48 -0.33 2.57
C ILE A 141 -4.08 -1.65 3.05
N GLU A 142 -5.41 -1.69 3.11
CA GLU A 142 -6.18 -2.90 3.39
C GLU A 142 -6.37 -3.74 2.12
N PHE A 143 -6.18 -5.05 2.26
CA PHE A 143 -6.35 -6.03 1.19
C PHE A 143 -7.66 -6.81 1.33
N GLU A 144 -8.12 -7.39 0.23
CA GLU A 144 -9.30 -8.25 0.24
C GLU A 144 -9.12 -9.44 1.20
N PRO A 145 -10.20 -9.92 1.85
CA PRO A 145 -10.14 -11.08 2.73
C PRO A 145 -9.50 -12.28 2.05
N CYS A 146 -8.55 -12.90 2.72
CA CYS A 146 -7.73 -13.97 2.17
C CYS A 146 -7.40 -15.03 3.24
N THR A 147 -6.54 -15.99 2.91
CA THR A 147 -6.12 -17.06 3.82
C THR A 147 -4.61 -17.05 4.05
N CYS A 148 -4.18 -17.50 5.21
CA CYS A 148 -2.76 -17.69 5.53
C CYS A 148 -2.52 -18.95 6.38
N ASP A 149 -1.24 -19.27 6.59
CA ASP A 149 -0.80 -20.41 7.42
C ASP A 149 -0.48 -20.04 8.88
N PHE A 150 -0.77 -18.80 9.30
CA PHE A 150 -0.49 -18.29 10.64
C PHE A 150 -1.75 -17.76 11.35
N PRO A 151 -1.99 -18.10 12.63
CA PRO A 151 -1.18 -18.97 13.50
C PRO A 151 -1.33 -20.46 13.18
N LYS A 152 -2.28 -20.83 12.33
CA LYS A 152 -2.51 -22.19 11.85
C LYS A 152 -2.86 -22.19 10.36
N PRO A 153 -2.73 -23.33 9.64
CA PRO A 153 -3.14 -23.46 8.25
C PRO A 153 -4.58 -22.99 8.00
N ASN A 154 -4.82 -22.40 6.83
CA ASN A 154 -6.13 -21.95 6.36
C ASN A 154 -6.82 -20.93 7.29
N THR A 155 -6.03 -20.12 8.00
CA THR A 155 -6.56 -19.02 8.81
C THR A 155 -7.10 -17.93 7.90
N LYS A 156 -8.38 -17.56 8.07
CA LYS A 156 -8.98 -16.40 7.39
C LYS A 156 -8.44 -15.11 7.98
N VAL A 157 -7.98 -14.21 7.12
CA VAL A 157 -7.29 -12.99 7.53
C VAL A 157 -7.62 -11.83 6.61
N VAL A 158 -7.69 -10.63 7.17
CA VAL A 158 -7.58 -9.38 6.41
C VAL A 158 -6.19 -8.81 6.66
N VAL A 159 -5.43 -8.59 5.59
CA VAL A 159 -4.05 -8.10 5.64
C VAL A 159 -4.06 -6.60 5.46
N ASN A 160 -3.29 -5.88 6.28
CA ASN A 160 -3.04 -4.46 6.14
C ASN A 160 -1.53 -4.24 6.03
N ILE A 161 -1.07 -3.51 5.02
CA ILE A 161 0.34 -3.17 4.85
C ILE A 161 0.48 -1.67 4.89
N GLY A 162 1.34 -1.18 5.77
CA GLY A 162 1.52 0.25 5.98
C GLY A 162 2.62 0.52 6.97
N LEU A 163 3.08 1.76 6.98
CA LEU A 163 4.19 2.18 7.82
C LEU A 163 5.41 1.25 7.59
N ARG A 164 5.83 0.50 8.61
CA ARG A 164 6.98 -0.41 8.56
C ARG A 164 6.57 -1.85 8.92
N GLU A 165 5.32 -2.22 8.63
CA GLU A 165 4.76 -3.50 9.08
C GLU A 165 3.64 -4.07 8.19
N ILE A 166 3.44 -5.38 8.34
CA ILE A 166 2.25 -6.10 7.88
C ILE A 166 1.42 -6.44 9.12
N ASN A 167 0.13 -6.16 9.09
CA ASN A 167 -0.82 -6.49 10.14
C ASN A 167 -1.85 -7.51 9.64
N PHE A 168 -2.02 -8.59 10.39
CA PHE A 168 -3.04 -9.60 10.18
C PHE A 168 -4.19 -9.34 11.13
N ARG A 169 -5.40 -9.09 10.61
CA ARG A 169 -6.64 -9.08 11.40
C ARG A 169 -7.35 -10.41 11.19
N ILE A 170 -7.36 -11.24 12.22
CA ILE A 170 -7.89 -12.60 12.21
C ILE A 170 -9.18 -12.60 13.01
N ARG A 171 -10.28 -12.99 12.38
CA ARG A 171 -11.56 -13.14 13.06
C ARG A 171 -11.72 -14.57 13.58
N SER A 172 -11.85 -14.71 14.90
CA SER A 172 -12.17 -15.97 15.56
C SER A 172 -13.60 -16.42 15.23
N SER A 173 -13.88 -17.71 15.41
CA SER A 173 -15.22 -18.29 15.32
C SER A 173 -16.20 -17.67 16.33
N GLU A 174 -15.68 -17.18 17.45
CA GLU A 174 -16.45 -16.50 18.51
C GLU A 174 -16.65 -15.00 18.25
N GLY A 175 -16.19 -14.50 17.10
CA GLY A 175 -16.32 -13.09 16.72
C GLY A 175 -15.23 -12.18 17.27
N GLU A 176 -14.34 -12.67 18.14
CA GLU A 176 -13.15 -11.95 18.61
C GLU A 176 -12.21 -11.63 17.43
N ILE A 177 -11.71 -10.39 17.36
CA ILE A 177 -10.69 -9.98 16.39
C ILE A 177 -9.33 -10.04 17.08
N ARG A 178 -8.43 -10.88 16.56
CA ARG A 178 -7.04 -10.98 16.98
C ARG A 178 -6.13 -10.34 15.94
N GLU A 179 -5.07 -9.72 16.41
CA GLU A 179 -4.13 -9.02 15.55
C GLU A 179 -2.73 -9.62 15.65
N GLY A 180 -2.09 -9.83 14.49
CA GLY A 180 -0.68 -10.19 14.39
C GLY A 180 0.10 -9.11 13.65
N THR A 181 1.12 -8.53 14.28
CA THR A 181 1.96 -7.48 13.67
C THR A 181 3.33 -8.02 13.31
N PHE A 182 3.72 -7.85 12.05
CA PHE A 182 4.99 -8.29 11.48
C PHE A 182 5.80 -7.09 11.00
N LYS A 183 6.84 -6.72 11.73
CA LYS A 183 7.73 -5.61 11.37
C LYS A 183 8.57 -5.99 10.15
N VAL A 184 8.61 -5.14 9.13
CA VAL A 184 9.37 -5.40 7.89
C VAL A 184 10.86 -5.60 8.18
N THR A 185 11.41 -4.89 9.18
CA THR A 185 12.81 -5.03 9.62
C THR A 185 13.18 -6.40 10.20
N ARG A 186 12.19 -7.25 10.50
CA ARG A 186 12.37 -8.62 10.99
C ARG A 186 12.13 -9.68 9.91
N MET A 187 11.82 -9.25 8.68
CA MET A 187 11.71 -10.13 7.52
C MET A 187 13.10 -10.28 6.91
N ARG A 188 13.53 -11.54 6.72
CA ARG A 188 14.81 -11.82 6.06
C ARG A 188 14.68 -11.71 4.54
N CYS A 189 13.60 -12.25 4.00
CA CYS A 189 13.26 -12.23 2.58
C CYS A 189 11.78 -12.58 2.40
N TRP A 190 11.28 -12.38 1.18
CA TRP A 190 9.98 -12.87 0.75
C TRP A 190 10.05 -13.40 -0.69
N LYS A 191 9.05 -14.17 -1.07
CA LYS A 191 8.88 -14.71 -2.42
C LYS A 191 7.42 -14.67 -2.84
N ILE A 192 7.19 -14.51 -4.13
CA ILE A 192 5.88 -14.69 -4.75
C ILE A 192 5.86 -16.05 -5.43
N THR A 193 4.78 -16.81 -5.29
CA THR A 193 4.54 -18.01 -6.10
C THR A 193 3.21 -17.85 -6.82
N ILE A 194 3.16 -18.30 -8.06
CA ILE A 194 1.97 -18.32 -8.92
C ILE A 194 1.71 -19.78 -9.23
N ASN A 195 0.64 -20.33 -8.67
CA ASN A 195 0.22 -21.68 -8.99
C ASN A 195 -0.69 -21.59 -10.21
N LYS A 196 -0.26 -22.19 -11.32
CA LYS A 196 -1.12 -22.46 -12.47
C LYS A 196 -1.73 -23.82 -12.22
N GLU A 197 -3.06 -23.90 -12.13
CA GLU A 197 -3.71 -25.20 -12.24
C GLU A 197 -3.46 -25.70 -13.67
N GLU A 198 -2.77 -26.84 -13.80
CA GLU A 198 -2.70 -27.53 -15.09
C GLU A 198 -4.07 -28.16 -15.34
N ASP A 199 -4.74 -27.72 -16.41
CA ASP A 199 -5.99 -28.32 -16.91
C ASP A 199 -5.78 -29.81 -17.21
N ASN A 200 -6.00 -30.68 -16.22
CA ASN A 200 -5.91 -32.12 -16.39
C ASN A 200 -7.25 -32.80 -16.70
N ASP A 201 -8.34 -32.05 -16.94
CA ASP A 201 -9.62 -32.65 -17.32
C ASP A 201 -10.31 -31.92 -18.49
N ALA A 202 -9.91 -32.27 -19.70
CA ALA A 202 -10.52 -31.83 -20.96
C ALA A 202 -11.91 -32.44 -21.24
N SER A 203 -12.70 -32.81 -20.22
CA SER A 203 -13.95 -33.55 -20.44
C SER A 203 -15.23 -33.01 -19.79
N ASN A 204 -15.23 -31.93 -18.98
CA ASN A 204 -16.49 -31.42 -18.41
C ASN A 204 -16.58 -29.91 -18.08
N ALA A 205 -15.82 -29.03 -18.72
CA ALA A 205 -15.86 -27.59 -18.45
C ALA A 205 -16.87 -26.83 -19.33
N ARG A 206 -18.17 -26.98 -19.03
CA ARG A 206 -19.18 -25.95 -19.39
C ARG A 206 -19.70 -25.36 -18.07
N HIS A 207 -19.50 -24.04 -17.90
CA HIS A 207 -19.83 -23.21 -16.74
C HIS A 207 -18.89 -23.23 -15.53
N ASN A 208 -17.76 -22.52 -15.62
CA ASN A 208 -17.35 -21.52 -14.62
C ASN A 208 -16.14 -20.71 -15.12
N THR A 209 -16.37 -19.45 -15.51
CA THR A 209 -15.38 -18.51 -16.03
C THR A 209 -14.56 -17.84 -14.91
N SER A 210 -13.91 -18.62 -14.04
CA SER A 210 -13.07 -18.09 -12.96
C SER A 210 -11.96 -19.06 -12.54
N GLN A 211 -11.17 -19.58 -13.49
CA GLN A 211 -9.86 -20.16 -13.15
C GLN A 211 -8.90 -19.02 -12.79
N ALA A 212 -8.98 -18.57 -11.55
CA ALA A 212 -8.07 -17.56 -11.02
C ALA A 212 -6.76 -18.24 -10.63
N ASN A 213 -5.66 -17.91 -11.32
CA ASN A 213 -4.31 -18.30 -10.91
C ASN A 213 -4.13 -17.97 -9.42
N GLN A 214 -3.91 -18.98 -8.58
CA GLN A 214 -3.75 -18.77 -7.15
C GLN A 214 -2.35 -18.22 -6.90
N THR A 215 -2.26 -16.94 -6.53
CA THR A 215 -0.99 -16.31 -6.17
C THR A 215 -0.81 -16.29 -4.66
N GLN A 216 0.44 -16.39 -4.21
CA GLN A 216 0.79 -16.37 -2.80
C GLN A 216 2.04 -15.54 -2.53
N LEU A 217 2.08 -14.88 -1.38
CA LEU A 217 3.25 -14.20 -0.82
C LEU A 217 3.71 -14.99 0.40
N SER A 218 4.95 -15.48 0.38
CA SER A 218 5.58 -16.06 1.57
C SER A 218 6.72 -15.18 2.05
N PHE A 219 6.83 -14.92 3.34
CA PHE A 219 7.94 -14.18 3.93
C PHE A 219 8.59 -14.95 5.09
N GLU A 220 9.91 -14.92 5.18
CA GLU A 220 10.67 -15.53 6.26
C GLU A 220 10.84 -14.53 7.40
N TYR A 221 10.19 -14.78 8.54
CA TYR A 221 10.08 -13.87 9.66
C TYR A 221 10.86 -14.36 10.88
N LEU A 222 11.64 -13.47 11.49
CA LEU A 222 12.31 -13.72 12.77
C LEU A 222 11.29 -13.59 13.92
N LEU A 223 10.72 -14.69 14.41
CA LEU A 223 9.79 -14.68 15.54
C LEU A 223 10.50 -14.43 16.88
N ALA A 224 11.61 -15.11 17.10
CA ALA A 224 12.44 -14.98 18.30
C ALA A 224 13.92 -15.08 17.91
N LYS A 225 14.82 -14.83 18.87
CA LYS A 225 16.27 -14.96 18.63
C LYS A 225 16.55 -16.35 18.04
N ASN A 226 17.17 -16.39 16.86
CA ASN A 226 17.49 -17.60 16.10
C ASN A 226 16.27 -18.48 15.69
N LYS A 227 15.04 -17.94 15.71
CA LYS A 227 13.84 -18.63 15.25
C LYS A 227 13.23 -17.92 14.06
N LEU A 228 13.62 -18.36 12.86
CA LEU A 228 13.01 -17.95 11.59
C LEU A 228 11.86 -18.89 11.25
N GLN A 229 10.78 -18.35 10.70
CA GLN A 229 9.64 -19.12 10.22
C GLN A 229 9.10 -18.50 8.94
N TRP A 230 8.73 -19.33 7.99
CA TRP A 230 7.98 -18.89 6.81
C TRP A 230 6.50 -18.70 7.18
N ILE A 231 5.93 -17.59 6.74
CA ILE A 231 4.50 -17.30 6.82
C ILE A 231 4.02 -17.05 5.40
N THR A 232 2.95 -17.72 4.99
CA THR A 232 2.40 -17.68 3.64
C THR A 232 0.99 -17.12 3.64
N ILE A 233 0.76 -16.13 2.79
CA ILE A 233 -0.53 -15.51 2.51
C ILE A 233 -0.95 -15.95 1.10
N GLN A 234 -2.12 -16.56 0.97
CA GLN A 234 -2.75 -16.89 -0.31
C GLN A 234 -3.71 -15.76 -0.68
N SER A 235 -3.38 -14.97 -1.68
CA SER A 235 -4.19 -13.81 -2.10
C SER A 235 -3.93 -13.49 -3.56
N ASN A 236 -4.97 -13.10 -4.29
CA ASN A 236 -4.86 -12.58 -5.67
C ASN A 236 -4.09 -11.25 -5.73
N GLN A 237 -3.87 -10.61 -4.58
CA GLN A 237 -3.12 -9.35 -4.46
C GLN A 237 -1.68 -9.55 -3.96
N ALA A 238 -1.15 -10.78 -3.97
CA ALA A 238 0.21 -11.09 -3.49
C ALA A 238 1.31 -10.26 -4.18
N ILE A 239 1.16 -9.96 -5.48
CA ILE A 239 2.10 -9.11 -6.22
C ILE A 239 2.07 -7.67 -5.69
N LEU A 240 0.88 -7.12 -5.43
CA LEU A 240 0.75 -5.79 -4.84
C LEU A 240 1.39 -5.77 -3.45
N MET A 241 1.11 -6.77 -2.60
CA MET A 241 1.72 -6.88 -1.28
C MET A 241 3.26 -6.86 -1.36
N SER A 242 3.85 -7.63 -2.28
CA SER A 242 5.30 -7.62 -2.51
C SER A 242 5.82 -6.24 -2.93
N ASN A 243 5.13 -5.55 -3.83
CA ASN A 243 5.53 -4.23 -4.29
C ASN A 243 5.48 -3.19 -3.16
N LEU A 244 4.49 -3.28 -2.25
CA LEU A 244 4.43 -2.41 -1.08
C LEU A 244 5.58 -2.70 -0.11
N LEU A 245 5.91 -3.98 0.14
CA LEU A 245 7.05 -4.35 0.98
C LEU A 245 8.37 -3.81 0.44
N GLN A 246 8.59 -3.95 -0.87
CA GLN A 246 9.76 -3.36 -1.52
C GLN A 246 9.78 -1.83 -1.31
N SER A 247 8.66 -1.15 -1.52
CA SER A 247 8.58 0.30 -1.33
C SER A 247 8.84 0.75 0.12
N ILE A 248 8.44 -0.04 1.12
CA ILE A 248 8.75 0.24 2.53
C ILE A 248 10.27 0.10 2.77
N ILE A 249 10.88 -0.94 2.20
CA ILE A 249 12.33 -1.17 2.35
C ILE A 249 13.13 -0.08 1.66
N ASP A 250 12.73 0.33 0.45
CA ASP A 250 13.39 1.41 -0.28
C ASP A 250 13.40 2.70 0.57
N GLU A 251 12.26 3.06 1.18
CA GLU A 251 12.18 4.23 2.07
C GLU A 251 13.06 4.08 3.33
N LEU A 252 13.06 2.89 3.95
CA LEU A 252 13.90 2.60 5.12
C LEU A 252 15.40 2.71 4.82
N VAL A 253 15.83 2.20 3.66
CA VAL A 253 17.22 2.27 3.21
C VAL A 253 17.60 3.72 2.93
N LEU A 254 16.76 4.48 2.23
CA LEU A 254 17.02 5.90 1.94
C LEU A 254 17.19 6.72 3.21
N LYS A 255 16.32 6.53 4.21
CA LYS A 255 16.42 7.23 5.50
C LYS A 255 17.70 6.91 6.25
N LYS A 256 18.08 5.63 6.29
CA LYS A 256 19.32 5.21 6.93
C LYS A 256 20.55 5.83 6.25
N THR A 257 20.58 5.87 4.92
CA THR A 257 21.67 6.51 4.16
C THR A 257 21.78 8.00 4.50
N HIS A 258 20.66 8.73 4.54
CA HIS A 258 20.66 10.15 4.94
C HIS A 258 21.10 10.37 6.39
N GLU A 259 20.72 9.48 7.32
CA GLU A 259 21.20 9.54 8.71
C GLU A 259 22.72 9.30 8.81
N ASP A 260 23.24 8.33 8.06
CA ASP A 260 24.66 7.97 8.06
C ASP A 260 25.52 9.07 7.38
N GLU A 261 25.03 9.68 6.30
CA GLU A 261 25.65 10.86 5.68
C GLU A 261 25.64 12.07 6.64
N GLY A 262 24.51 12.35 7.29
CA GLY A 262 24.40 13.42 8.28
C GLY A 262 25.31 13.22 9.50
N ARG A 263 25.50 11.97 9.95
CA ARG A 263 26.49 11.63 10.99
C ARG A 263 27.92 11.79 10.51
N THR A 264 28.21 11.41 9.27
CA THR A 264 29.54 11.59 8.67
C THR A 264 29.90 13.08 8.58
N VAL A 265 28.97 13.93 8.13
CA VAL A 265 29.16 15.39 8.08
C VAL A 265 29.36 15.99 9.48
N ARG A 266 28.59 15.54 10.49
CA ARG A 266 28.76 15.96 11.89
C ARG A 266 30.11 15.52 12.49
N ASN A 267 30.58 14.32 12.15
CA ASN A 267 31.88 13.84 12.62
C ASN A 267 33.04 14.57 11.93
N VAL A 268 32.93 14.91 10.64
CA VAL A 268 33.94 15.73 9.94
C VAL A 268 34.02 17.14 10.52
N SER A 269 32.87 17.74 10.88
CA SER A 269 32.82 19.08 11.50
C SER A 269 33.28 19.10 12.96
N LEU A 270 33.25 17.97 13.67
CA LEU A 270 33.85 17.82 15.01
C LEU A 270 35.37 17.58 14.97
N VAL A 271 35.89 16.97 13.90
CA VAL A 271 37.34 16.72 13.73
C VAL A 271 38.08 17.96 13.19
N SER A 272 37.37 18.96 12.66
CA SER A 272 37.96 20.22 12.16
C SER A 272 38.00 21.35 13.21
N PHE A 273 37.68 21.05 14.48
CA PHE A 273 37.84 21.95 15.64
C PHE A 273 38.59 21.23 16.78
N SER A 274 39.80 20.76 16.51
CA SER A 274 40.76 20.28 17.51
C SER A 274 42.19 20.47 17.04
#